data_AF-A0AAW3MDR3-F1
#
_entry.id   AF-A0AAW3MDR3-F1
#
_cell.length_a   1.000
_cell.length_b   1.000
_cell.length_c   1.000
_cell.angle_alpha   90.00
_cell.angle_beta   90.00
_cell.angle_gamma   90.00
#
_symmetry.space_group_name_H-M   'P 1'
#
loop_
_entity.id
_entity.type
_entity.pdbx_description
1 polymer ?
#
loop_
_entity_poly.entity_id
_entity_poly.type
_entity_poly.pdbx_seq_one_letter_code
_entity_poly.pdbx_strand_id
1 'polypeptide(L)'
;MMKQIHAFETKTDYEKYEAVTHRFQARLDEYQTILQETYKLIDVPKGIVWTSAELATTVFSDIPIPAFTNKDLIYISPDVAEWRTLFLSQLDGKDVPHIRAFYETLAEDHVLTIAGHELTHHLDLFVDEFDDEREDGIWFEEGMCEYLPRKHLLSDEAFKRITTIETELVELFQEEYGARSIDQFGSASYTGSLSSIMFDYWRSFLAIHHLIEERYDGDVLRVFEAYRNWHEQGRIVPLSTYFNLQTVRR
;
A
#
# COMPACT_ATOMS: atom_id res chain seq x y z
N MET A 1 18.01 10.85 7.38
CA MET A 1 17.24 11.28 6.20
C MET A 1 17.62 10.41 5.03
N MET A 2 16.61 9.86 4.35
CA MET A 2 16.76 9.08 3.14
C MET A 2 17.37 9.94 2.01
N LYS A 3 18.27 9.35 1.21
CA LYS A 3 18.81 10.03 0.03
C LYS A 3 17.72 10.24 -1.01
N GLN A 4 17.76 11.41 -1.67
CA GLN A 4 16.91 11.71 -2.81
C GLN A 4 17.70 11.40 -4.09
N ILE A 5 17.22 10.43 -4.87
CA ILE A 5 17.84 10.01 -6.13
C ILE A 5 16.83 10.33 -7.23
N HIS A 6 17.22 11.17 -8.18
CA HIS A 6 16.37 11.51 -9.32
C HIS A 6 16.89 10.79 -10.56
N ALA A 7 16.12 9.83 -11.05
CA ALA A 7 16.46 8.99 -12.19
C ALA A 7 15.43 9.25 -13.31
N PHE A 8 15.68 10.29 -14.11
CA PHE A 8 14.87 10.62 -15.27
C PHE A 8 15.73 10.60 -16.53
N GLU A 9 15.13 10.24 -17.66
CA GLU A 9 15.84 10.17 -18.94
C GLU A 9 16.28 11.54 -19.44
N THR A 10 15.48 12.57 -19.16
CA THR A 10 15.77 13.94 -19.59
C THR A 10 15.77 14.93 -18.43
N LYS A 11 16.52 16.02 -18.61
CA LYS A 11 16.51 17.15 -17.67
C LYS A 11 15.12 17.79 -17.56
N THR A 12 14.38 17.83 -18.67
CA THR A 12 13.03 18.40 -18.69
C THR A 12 12.07 17.60 -17.81
N ASP A 13 12.19 16.27 -17.79
CA ASP A 13 11.38 15.43 -16.90
C ASP A 13 11.75 15.66 -15.44
N TYR A 14 13.04 15.75 -15.12
CA TYR A 14 13.49 16.15 -13.78
C TYR A 14 12.87 17.49 -13.35
N GLU A 15 12.99 18.53 -14.19
CA GLU A 15 12.46 19.87 -13.92
C GLU A 15 10.93 19.86 -13.76
N LYS A 16 10.22 18.98 -14.48
CA LYS A 16 8.77 18.79 -14.37
C LYS A 16 8.38 18.30 -12.97
N TYR A 17 9.17 17.41 -12.36
CA TYR A 17 8.82 16.75 -11.09
C TYR A 17 9.57 17.25 -9.86
N GLU A 18 10.56 18.13 -10.00
CA GLU A 18 11.36 18.66 -8.89
C GLU A 18 10.48 19.24 -7.77
N ALA A 19 9.48 20.04 -8.13
CA ALA A 19 8.61 20.68 -7.13
C ALA A 19 7.75 19.68 -6.34
N VAL A 20 7.20 18.64 -6.99
CA VAL A 20 6.36 17.63 -6.33
C VAL A 20 7.20 16.69 -5.46
N THR A 21 8.35 16.25 -5.95
CA THR A 21 9.27 15.39 -5.19
C THR A 21 9.79 16.08 -3.93
N HIS A 22 10.08 17.39 -3.98
CA HIS A 22 10.42 18.16 -2.78
C HIS A 22 9.28 18.24 -1.76
N ARG A 23 8.03 18.43 -2.21
CA ARG A 23 6.86 18.41 -1.31
C ARG A 23 6.65 17.04 -0.68
N PHE A 24 6.78 15.98 -1.46
CA PHE A 24 6.65 14.61 -0.96
C PHE A 24 7.73 14.31 0.07
N GLN A 25 8.98 14.68 -0.20
CA GLN A 25 10.07 14.42 0.72
C GLN A 25 9.85 15.05 2.10
N ALA A 26 9.44 16.32 2.16
CA ALA A 26 9.19 16.99 3.43
C ALA A 26 8.15 16.25 4.29
N ARG A 27 7.09 15.74 3.65
CA ARG A 27 6.02 15.00 4.33
C ARG A 27 6.39 13.55 4.64
N LEU A 28 7.22 12.92 3.81
CA LEU A 28 7.78 11.60 4.10
C LEU A 28 8.74 11.65 5.28
N ASP A 29 9.51 12.72 5.46
CA ASP A 29 10.38 12.88 6.64
C ASP A 29 9.56 12.97 7.94
N GLU A 30 8.41 13.66 7.90
CA GLU A 30 7.46 13.70 9.02
C GLU A 30 6.90 12.30 9.32
N TYR A 31 6.45 11.58 8.28
CA TYR A 31 5.94 10.22 8.43
C TYR A 31 7.02 9.23 8.90
N GLN A 32 8.24 9.31 8.37
CA GLN A 32 9.37 8.51 8.81
C GLN A 32 9.61 8.72 10.31
N THR A 33 9.55 9.96 10.80
CA THR A 33 9.71 10.26 12.22
C THR A 33 8.65 9.55 13.07
N ILE A 34 7.38 9.57 12.64
CA ILE A 34 6.30 8.82 13.30
C ILE A 34 6.61 7.32 13.34
N LEU A 35 7.07 6.74 12.23
CA LEU A 35 7.43 5.33 12.14
C LEU A 35 8.59 4.96 13.08
N GLN A 36 9.61 5.81 13.17
CA GLN A 36 10.76 5.59 14.06
C GLN A 36 10.36 5.68 15.53
N GLU A 37 9.55 6.67 15.90
CA GLU A 37 9.16 6.91 17.29
C GLU A 37 8.11 5.91 17.80
N THR A 38 7.19 5.46 16.94
CA THR A 38 6.01 4.69 17.35
C THR A 38 6.04 3.24 16.88
N TYR A 39 6.55 2.98 15.67
CA TYR A 39 6.35 1.72 14.97
C TYR A 39 7.63 0.93 14.72
N LYS A 40 8.72 1.23 15.43
CA LYS A 40 10.00 0.53 15.32
C LYS A 40 10.50 0.48 13.86
N LEU A 41 10.62 1.62 13.20
CA LEU A 41 11.48 1.74 12.03
C LEU A 41 12.92 1.97 12.52
N ILE A 42 13.70 0.91 12.64
CA ILE A 42 15.10 0.99 13.09
C ILE A 42 16.00 1.18 11.88
N ASP A 43 15.88 0.29 10.91
CA ASP A 43 16.67 0.32 9.68
C ASP A 43 15.92 1.07 8.58
N VAL A 44 16.24 2.36 8.45
CA VAL A 44 15.65 3.22 7.42
C VAL A 44 16.26 2.88 6.05
N PRO A 45 15.48 2.86 4.96
CA PRO A 45 16.02 2.69 3.61
C PRO A 45 17.07 3.75 3.29
N LYS A 46 18.04 3.39 2.45
CA LYS A 46 19.14 4.27 2.06
C LYS A 46 18.67 5.47 1.24
N GLY A 47 17.56 5.34 0.52
CA GLY A 47 17.04 6.42 -0.31
C GLY A 47 15.74 6.09 -1.03
N ILE A 48 15.20 7.12 -1.67
CA ILE A 48 14.08 7.06 -2.59
C ILE A 48 14.56 7.47 -3.98
N VAL A 49 14.18 6.68 -4.98
CA VAL A 49 14.45 6.88 -6.40
C VAL A 49 13.17 7.40 -7.04
N TRP A 50 13.16 8.70 -7.31
CA TRP A 50 12.13 9.36 -8.11
C TRP A 50 12.42 9.13 -9.58
N THR A 51 11.48 8.50 -10.29
CA THR A 51 11.67 8.07 -11.68
C THR A 51 10.38 8.19 -12.47
N SER A 52 10.39 8.03 -13.80
CA SER A 52 9.14 7.88 -14.58
C SER A 52 8.48 6.53 -14.31
N ALA A 53 7.16 6.42 -14.55
CA ALA A 53 6.47 5.12 -14.44
C ALA A 53 7.04 4.09 -15.42
N GLU A 54 7.39 4.51 -16.64
CA GLU A 54 8.02 3.64 -17.64
C GLU A 54 9.31 3.02 -17.10
N LEU A 55 10.24 3.82 -16.57
CA LEU A 55 11.49 3.33 -16.00
C LEU A 55 11.25 2.43 -14.78
N ALA A 56 10.30 2.79 -13.89
CA ALA A 56 9.96 1.99 -12.72
C ALA A 56 9.47 0.58 -13.09
N THR A 57 8.69 0.47 -14.17
CA THR A 57 7.97 -0.76 -14.55
C THR A 57 8.65 -1.57 -15.66
N THR A 58 9.70 -1.05 -16.30
CA THR A 58 10.39 -1.72 -17.41
C THR A 58 11.91 -1.79 -17.30
N VAL A 59 12.53 -0.93 -16.49
CA VAL A 59 13.99 -0.87 -16.33
C VAL A 59 14.42 -1.28 -14.93
N PHE A 60 13.74 -0.75 -13.91
CA PHE A 60 14.06 -1.03 -12.51
C PHE A 60 13.31 -2.24 -11.95
N SER A 61 12.20 -2.63 -12.57
CA SER A 61 11.43 -3.83 -12.25
C SER A 61 10.63 -4.31 -13.47
N ASP A 62 9.99 -5.48 -13.35
CA ASP A 62 8.96 -5.97 -14.27
C ASP A 62 7.55 -5.88 -13.66
N ILE A 63 7.38 -5.08 -12.59
CA ILE A 63 6.13 -4.93 -11.85
C ILE A 63 5.25 -3.89 -12.58
N PRO A 64 3.95 -4.14 -12.81
CA PRO A 64 3.08 -3.22 -13.55
C PRO A 64 2.68 -1.96 -12.77
N ILE A 65 3.06 -1.86 -11.50
CA ILE A 65 2.77 -0.73 -10.62
C ILE A 65 4.06 0.10 -10.50
N PRO A 66 4.03 1.42 -10.76
CA PRO A 66 5.23 2.26 -10.77
C PRO A 66 5.66 2.68 -9.35
N ALA A 67 5.60 1.74 -8.41
CA ALA A 67 6.09 1.84 -7.05
C ALA A 67 6.52 0.44 -6.59
N PHE A 68 7.69 0.35 -5.98
CA PHE A 68 8.15 -0.84 -5.28
C PHE A 68 9.33 -0.48 -4.39
N THR A 69 9.60 -1.34 -3.40
CA THR A 69 10.78 -1.25 -2.55
C THR A 69 11.71 -2.42 -2.88
N ASN A 70 13.01 -2.16 -2.92
CA ASN A 70 14.00 -3.19 -2.67
C ASN A 70 14.69 -2.85 -1.36
N LYS A 71 15.22 -3.86 -0.66
CA LYS A 71 15.85 -3.76 0.68
C LYS A 71 16.47 -2.42 1.06
N ASP A 72 17.18 -1.77 0.14
CA ASP A 72 17.85 -0.49 0.39
C ASP A 72 17.12 0.75 -0.17
N LEU A 73 16.25 0.62 -1.18
CA LEU A 73 15.74 1.73 -1.96
C LEU A 73 14.24 1.60 -2.26
N ILE A 74 13.53 2.71 -2.12
CA ILE A 74 12.17 2.88 -2.60
C ILE A 74 12.23 3.42 -4.03
N TYR A 75 11.41 2.92 -4.95
CA TYR A 75 11.25 3.44 -6.31
C TYR A 75 9.82 3.88 -6.49
N ILE A 76 9.59 5.08 -7.04
CA ILE A 76 8.24 5.55 -7.31
C ILE A 76 8.19 6.63 -8.39
N SER A 77 7.13 6.61 -9.21
CA SER A 77 6.76 7.75 -10.06
C SER A 77 6.02 8.83 -9.27
N PRO A 78 6.49 10.09 -9.27
CA PRO A 78 5.75 11.20 -8.67
C PRO A 78 4.63 11.76 -9.58
N ASP A 79 4.41 11.19 -10.77
CA ASP A 79 3.42 11.70 -11.72
C ASP A 79 1.99 11.31 -11.34
N VAL A 80 1.28 12.26 -10.73
CA VAL A 80 -0.13 12.10 -10.36
C VAL A 80 -1.01 11.77 -11.57
N ALA A 81 -0.74 12.31 -12.75
CA ALA A 81 -1.55 12.04 -13.93
C ALA A 81 -1.44 10.57 -14.38
N GLU A 82 -0.24 10.00 -14.33
CA GLU A 82 -0.01 8.58 -14.63
C GLU A 82 -0.71 7.68 -13.60
N TRP A 83 -0.63 8.01 -12.31
CA TRP A 83 -1.37 7.29 -11.26
C TRP A 83 -2.88 7.33 -11.47
N ARG A 84 -3.43 8.48 -11.88
CA ARG A 84 -4.86 8.57 -12.22
C ARG A 84 -5.22 7.64 -13.38
N THR A 85 -4.40 7.60 -14.43
CA THR A 85 -4.61 6.68 -15.56
C THR A 85 -4.56 5.22 -15.10
N LEU A 86 -3.59 4.84 -14.26
CA LEU A 86 -3.47 3.50 -13.70
C LEU A 86 -4.73 3.12 -12.90
N PHE A 87 -5.12 3.94 -11.93
CA PHE A 87 -6.31 3.66 -11.11
C PHE A 87 -7.62 3.67 -11.91
N LEU A 88 -7.73 4.47 -12.97
CA LEU A 88 -8.88 4.38 -13.87
C LEU A 88 -8.91 3.07 -14.66
N SER A 89 -7.74 2.55 -15.06
CA SER A 89 -7.66 1.27 -15.77
C SER A 89 -8.05 0.08 -14.90
N GLN A 90 -7.87 0.18 -13.58
CA GLN A 90 -8.28 -0.86 -12.62
C GLN A 90 -9.80 -1.09 -12.58
N LEU A 91 -10.61 -0.16 -13.11
CA LEU A 91 -12.07 -0.31 -13.14
C LEU A 91 -12.54 -1.34 -14.17
N ASP A 92 -11.64 -1.85 -15.02
CA ASP A 92 -11.90 -2.89 -16.02
C ASP A 92 -13.15 -2.65 -16.87
N GLY A 93 -13.37 -1.38 -17.25
CA GLY A 93 -14.52 -0.96 -18.05
C GLY A 93 -15.86 -0.91 -17.31
N LYS A 94 -15.92 -1.19 -16.00
CA LYS A 94 -17.15 -1.05 -15.21
C LYS A 94 -17.63 0.40 -15.16
N ASP A 95 -18.96 0.58 -15.24
CA ASP A 95 -19.59 1.90 -15.23
C ASP A 95 -19.95 2.33 -13.79
N VAL A 96 -18.99 3.01 -13.15
CA VAL A 96 -19.13 3.57 -11.79
C VAL A 96 -18.73 5.05 -11.78
N PRO A 97 -19.62 5.96 -12.24
CA PRO A 97 -19.26 7.36 -12.53
C PRO A 97 -18.65 8.13 -11.35
N HIS A 98 -19.10 7.88 -10.12
CA HIS A 98 -18.58 8.59 -8.95
C HIS A 98 -17.20 8.09 -8.51
N ILE A 99 -16.91 6.79 -8.65
CA ILE A 99 -15.57 6.22 -8.42
C ILE A 99 -14.61 6.70 -9.52
N ARG A 100 -15.07 6.74 -10.77
CA ARG A 100 -14.31 7.35 -11.87
C ARG A 100 -13.95 8.80 -11.57
N ALA A 101 -14.93 9.61 -11.17
CA ALA A 101 -14.71 11.02 -10.81
C ALA A 101 -13.75 11.19 -9.61
N PHE A 102 -13.77 10.25 -8.64
CA PHE A 102 -12.79 10.22 -7.56
C PHE A 102 -11.36 10.08 -8.10
N TYR A 103 -11.10 9.09 -8.96
CA TYR A 103 -9.76 8.88 -9.51
C TYR A 103 -9.35 9.96 -10.51
N GLU A 104 -10.26 10.52 -11.32
CA GLU A 104 -9.96 11.65 -12.22
C GLU A 104 -9.48 12.90 -11.45
N THR A 105 -9.91 13.04 -10.19
CA THR A 105 -9.58 14.18 -9.33
C THR A 105 -8.62 13.83 -8.19
N LEU A 106 -7.96 12.68 -8.26
CA LEU A 106 -7.07 12.18 -7.20
C LEU A 106 -6.01 13.22 -6.82
N ALA A 107 -5.92 13.55 -5.54
CA ALA A 107 -4.94 14.50 -5.00
C ALA A 107 -3.52 13.91 -4.94
N GLU A 108 -2.50 14.78 -4.92
CA GLU A 108 -1.09 14.37 -4.79
C GLU A 108 -0.86 13.54 -3.51
N ASP A 109 -1.62 13.83 -2.45
CA ASP A 109 -1.56 13.16 -1.15
C ASP A 109 -1.81 11.65 -1.24
N HIS A 110 -2.63 11.19 -2.19
CA HIS A 110 -2.81 9.75 -2.42
C HIS A 110 -1.60 9.10 -3.11
N VAL A 111 -0.84 9.84 -3.90
CA VAL A 111 0.42 9.32 -4.46
C VAL A 111 1.50 9.32 -3.37
N LEU A 112 1.50 10.33 -2.51
CA LEU A 112 2.37 10.36 -1.34
C LEU A 112 2.13 9.16 -0.40
N THR A 113 0.87 8.74 -0.21
CA THR A 113 0.60 7.53 0.60
C THR A 113 1.20 6.27 0.00
N ILE A 114 1.41 6.20 -1.32
CA ILE A 114 2.09 5.08 -1.97
C ILE A 114 3.59 5.10 -1.65
N ALA A 115 4.23 6.28 -1.69
CA ALA A 115 5.62 6.38 -1.21
C ALA A 115 5.73 6.03 0.29
N GLY A 116 4.73 6.41 1.08
CA GLY A 116 4.62 6.02 2.49
C GLY A 116 4.41 4.51 2.68
N HIS A 117 3.65 3.87 1.79
CA HIS A 117 3.46 2.41 1.78
C HIS A 117 4.80 1.71 1.62
N GLU A 118 5.59 2.11 0.61
CA GLU A 118 6.91 1.52 0.35
C GLU A 118 7.91 1.73 1.50
N LEU A 119 7.79 2.84 2.23
CA LEU A 119 8.56 3.08 3.47
C LEU A 119 8.08 2.21 4.62
N THR A 120 6.79 1.89 4.67
CA THR A 120 6.19 1.10 5.75
C THR A 120 6.65 -0.36 5.71
N HIS A 121 7.00 -0.91 4.55
CA HIS A 121 7.62 -2.25 4.46
C HIS A 121 8.89 -2.40 5.32
N HIS A 122 9.57 -1.31 5.68
CA HIS A 122 10.81 -1.33 6.47
C HIS A 122 10.57 -1.40 7.99
N LEU A 123 9.32 -1.56 8.46
CA LEU A 123 9.05 -1.69 9.89
C LEU A 123 9.57 -3.02 10.46
N ASP A 124 10.32 -2.96 11.56
CA ASP A 124 10.77 -4.13 12.34
C ASP A 124 9.63 -4.82 13.13
N LEU A 125 8.38 -4.50 12.81
CA LEU A 125 7.18 -5.12 13.38
C LEU A 125 6.66 -6.28 12.54
N PHE A 126 7.07 -6.37 11.28
CA PHE A 126 6.78 -7.53 10.43
C PHE A 126 7.68 -8.71 10.80
N VAL A 127 7.16 -9.92 10.68
CA VAL A 127 7.89 -11.14 11.11
C VAL A 127 8.68 -11.79 9.98
N ASP A 128 8.34 -11.49 8.73
CA ASP A 128 9.01 -12.02 7.55
C ASP A 128 10.05 -10.99 7.06
N GLU A 129 11.27 -11.44 6.79
CA GLU A 129 12.34 -10.59 6.27
C GLU A 129 12.25 -10.45 4.75
N PHE A 130 12.88 -9.41 4.19
CA PHE A 130 12.93 -9.18 2.73
C PHE A 130 13.51 -10.36 1.92
N ASP A 131 14.39 -11.16 2.53
CA ASP A 131 15.11 -12.25 1.88
C ASP A 131 14.43 -13.63 2.07
N ASP A 132 13.32 -13.70 2.83
CA ASP A 132 12.60 -14.95 3.12
C ASP A 132 11.47 -15.22 2.12
N GLU A 133 11.17 -16.51 1.88
CA GLU A 133 9.97 -16.89 1.12
C GLU A 133 8.73 -16.51 1.92
N ARG A 134 8.02 -15.47 1.45
CA ARG A 134 6.74 -15.02 2.03
C ARG A 134 5.65 -16.07 1.76
N GLU A 135 5.38 -16.94 2.73
CA GLU A 135 4.38 -17.99 2.55
C GLU A 135 3.02 -17.67 3.19
N ASP A 136 2.98 -16.99 4.34
CA ASP A 136 1.76 -16.78 5.13
C ASP A 136 1.58 -15.34 5.59
N GLY A 137 0.35 -14.80 5.47
CA GLY A 137 -0.02 -13.53 6.09
C GLY A 137 0.40 -12.27 5.32
N ILE A 138 0.76 -12.39 4.03
CA ILE A 138 1.11 -11.25 3.15
C ILE A 138 0.06 -10.14 3.22
N TRP A 139 -1.23 -10.48 3.23
CA TRP A 139 -2.31 -9.50 3.33
C TRP A 139 -2.22 -8.62 4.59
N PHE A 140 -1.60 -9.10 5.67
CA PHE A 140 -1.43 -8.29 6.88
C PHE A 140 -0.39 -7.20 6.65
N GLU A 141 0.77 -7.57 6.11
CA GLU A 141 1.84 -6.62 5.79
C GLU A 141 1.34 -5.55 4.82
N GLU A 142 0.81 -5.96 3.68
CA GLU A 142 0.30 -5.06 2.65
C GLU A 142 -0.81 -4.15 3.18
N GLY A 143 -1.67 -4.67 4.04
CA GLY A 143 -2.79 -3.93 4.60
C GLY A 143 -2.34 -2.90 5.64
N MET A 144 -1.31 -3.23 6.42
CA MET A 144 -0.66 -2.29 7.33
C MET A 144 0.09 -1.20 6.53
N CYS A 145 0.75 -1.59 5.43
CA CYS A 145 1.44 -0.67 4.52
C CYS A 145 0.45 0.25 3.80
N GLU A 146 -0.79 -0.17 3.57
CA GLU A 146 -1.86 0.74 3.11
C GLU A 146 -2.40 1.60 4.26
N TYR A 147 -2.73 1.01 5.40
CA TYR A 147 -3.41 1.71 6.50
C TYR A 147 -2.57 2.83 7.11
N LEU A 148 -1.32 2.56 7.48
CA LEU A 148 -0.49 3.50 8.24
C LEU A 148 -0.20 4.82 7.50
N PRO A 149 0.30 4.82 6.25
CA PRO A 149 0.55 6.08 5.56
C PRO A 149 -0.76 6.81 5.29
N ARG A 150 -1.85 6.10 4.97
CA ARG A 150 -3.17 6.74 4.77
C ARG A 150 -3.68 7.41 6.05
N LYS A 151 -3.51 6.76 7.22
CA LYS A 151 -3.93 7.30 8.52
C LYS A 151 -3.16 8.56 8.91
N HIS A 152 -1.86 8.61 8.62
CA HIS A 152 -0.97 9.69 9.07
C HIS A 152 -0.77 10.80 8.03
N LEU A 153 -0.89 10.50 6.74
CA LEU A 153 -0.68 11.46 5.66
C LEU A 153 -1.96 12.02 5.05
N LEU A 154 -3.10 11.34 5.16
CA LEU A 154 -4.36 11.90 4.68
C LEU A 154 -5.06 12.70 5.77
N SER A 155 -5.92 13.64 5.35
CA SER A 155 -6.92 14.19 6.27
C SER A 155 -7.95 13.13 6.64
N ASP A 156 -8.62 13.29 7.77
CA ASP A 156 -9.73 12.40 8.18
C ASP A 156 -10.81 12.26 7.10
N GLU A 157 -11.09 13.34 6.36
CA GLU A 157 -12.05 13.34 5.27
C GLU A 157 -11.55 12.49 4.09
N ALA A 158 -10.29 12.70 3.67
CA ALA A 158 -9.70 11.93 2.58
C ALA A 158 -9.54 10.45 2.94
N PHE A 159 -9.16 10.13 4.19
CA PHE A 159 -9.07 8.77 4.72
C PHE A 159 -10.42 8.06 4.70
N LYS A 160 -11.48 8.71 5.19
CA LYS A 160 -12.85 8.16 5.12
C LYS A 160 -13.30 7.97 3.68
N ARG A 161 -13.03 8.94 2.80
CA ARG A 161 -13.45 8.90 1.41
C ARG A 161 -12.79 7.74 0.65
N ILE A 162 -11.47 7.54 0.77
CA ILE A 162 -10.81 6.40 0.12
C ILE A 162 -11.32 5.07 0.69
N THR A 163 -11.56 4.99 2.00
CA THR A 163 -12.13 3.79 2.64
C THR A 163 -13.50 3.45 2.05
N THR A 164 -14.38 4.43 1.88
CA THR A 164 -15.68 4.23 1.23
C THR A 164 -15.53 3.75 -0.23
N ILE A 165 -14.66 4.41 -1.01
CA ILE A 165 -14.43 4.03 -2.42
C ILE A 165 -13.93 2.59 -2.53
N GLU A 166 -12.99 2.19 -1.68
CA GLU A 166 -12.43 0.84 -1.72
C GLU A 166 -13.38 -0.23 -1.20
N THR A 167 -14.23 0.08 -0.21
CA THR A 167 -15.35 -0.80 0.17
C THR A 167 -16.27 -1.07 -1.02
N GLU A 168 -16.67 -0.02 -1.74
CA GLU A 168 -17.53 -0.16 -2.92
C GLU A 168 -16.83 -0.92 -4.06
N LEU A 169 -15.51 -0.75 -4.23
CA LEU A 169 -14.73 -1.52 -5.20
C LEU A 169 -14.67 -3.01 -4.83
N VAL A 170 -14.49 -3.35 -3.55
CA VAL A 170 -14.56 -4.75 -3.10
C VAL A 170 -15.95 -5.33 -3.37
N GLU A 171 -17.02 -4.61 -3.07
CA GLU A 171 -18.39 -5.06 -3.39
C GLU A 171 -18.60 -5.27 -4.89
N LEU A 172 -18.10 -4.34 -5.71
CA LEU A 172 -18.24 -4.35 -7.17
C LEU A 172 -17.52 -5.52 -7.85
N PHE A 173 -16.39 -5.95 -7.30
CA PHE A 173 -15.56 -7.04 -7.81
C PHE A 173 -15.74 -8.36 -7.04
N GLN A 174 -16.66 -8.40 -6.07
CA GLN A 174 -16.89 -9.55 -5.20
C GLN A 174 -17.29 -10.81 -5.99
N GLU A 175 -18.07 -10.67 -7.07
CA GLU A 175 -18.48 -11.81 -7.90
C GLU A 175 -17.30 -12.44 -8.66
N GLU A 176 -16.38 -11.61 -9.15
CA GLU A 176 -15.23 -12.07 -9.95
C GLU A 176 -14.12 -12.67 -9.11
N TYR A 177 -13.83 -12.07 -7.95
CA TYR A 177 -12.62 -12.39 -7.18
C TYR A 177 -12.89 -12.81 -5.73
N GLY A 178 -14.11 -12.61 -5.22
CA GLY A 178 -14.44 -12.78 -3.81
C GLY A 178 -14.47 -14.22 -3.28
N ALA A 179 -14.38 -15.22 -4.16
CA ALA A 179 -14.23 -16.61 -3.76
C ALA A 179 -12.83 -16.95 -3.20
N ARG A 180 -11.83 -16.09 -3.46
CA ARG A 180 -10.45 -16.27 -2.99
C ARG A 180 -10.34 -15.93 -1.50
N SER A 181 -9.60 -16.73 -0.74
CA SER A 181 -9.25 -16.38 0.63
C SER A 181 -8.38 -15.13 0.66
N ILE A 182 -8.50 -14.31 1.71
CA ILE A 182 -7.55 -13.21 1.93
C ILE A 182 -6.14 -13.74 2.25
N ASP A 183 -6.03 -14.94 2.84
CA ASP A 183 -4.74 -15.61 3.05
C ASP A 183 -4.10 -16.09 1.73
N GLN A 184 -4.81 -16.01 0.60
CA GLN A 184 -4.28 -16.27 -0.74
C GLN A 184 -3.80 -14.99 -1.44
N PHE A 185 -3.67 -13.87 -0.71
CA PHE A 185 -3.10 -12.62 -1.25
C PHE A 185 -1.80 -12.92 -1.99
N GLY A 186 -1.65 -12.37 -3.20
CA GLY A 186 -0.42 -12.51 -3.97
C GLY A 186 -0.31 -13.84 -4.74
N SER A 187 -1.12 -14.86 -4.44
CA SER A 187 -1.08 -16.15 -5.18
C SER A 187 -1.45 -16.05 -6.66
N ALA A 188 -2.17 -15.00 -7.06
CA ALA A 188 -2.55 -14.71 -8.45
C ALA A 188 -1.69 -13.60 -9.10
N SER A 189 -0.74 -13.01 -8.36
CA SER A 189 -0.20 -11.67 -8.62
C SER A 189 0.65 -11.52 -9.87
N TYR A 190 1.09 -12.61 -10.52
CA TYR A 190 1.87 -12.52 -11.76
C TYR A 190 1.16 -13.05 -13.01
N THR A 191 -0.14 -13.38 -12.92
CA THR A 191 -0.95 -13.76 -14.10
C THR A 191 -2.34 -13.10 -14.15
N GLY A 192 -2.73 -12.34 -13.10
CA GLY A 192 -4.01 -11.63 -13.03
C GLY A 192 -4.02 -10.24 -13.68
N SER A 193 -5.21 -9.69 -13.93
CA SER A 193 -5.39 -8.29 -14.35
C SER A 193 -5.03 -7.33 -13.21
N LEU A 194 -4.82 -6.04 -13.52
CA LEU A 194 -4.61 -5.01 -12.50
C LEU A 194 -5.75 -5.00 -11.48
N SER A 195 -7.00 -5.12 -11.90
CA SER A 195 -8.17 -5.19 -11.00
C SER A 195 -8.10 -6.38 -10.04
N SER A 196 -7.62 -7.53 -10.51
CA SER A 196 -7.41 -8.71 -9.66
C SER A 196 -6.32 -8.47 -8.61
N ILE A 197 -5.26 -7.74 -8.96
CA ILE A 197 -4.19 -7.36 -8.02
C ILE A 197 -4.75 -6.37 -7.00
N MET A 198 -5.37 -5.27 -7.46
CA MET A 198 -5.89 -4.23 -6.59
C MET A 198 -7.00 -4.73 -5.65
N PHE A 199 -7.80 -5.72 -6.09
CA PHE A 199 -8.80 -6.36 -5.23
C PHE A 199 -8.20 -7.02 -3.98
N ASP A 200 -7.00 -7.59 -4.09
CA ASP A 200 -6.31 -8.15 -2.93
C ASP A 200 -5.84 -7.03 -1.98
N TYR A 201 -5.29 -5.93 -2.51
CA TYR A 201 -4.92 -4.73 -1.73
C TYR A 201 -6.10 -4.09 -1.02
N TRP A 202 -7.24 -3.87 -1.69
CA TRP A 202 -8.42 -3.27 -1.06
C TRP A 202 -8.94 -4.12 0.10
N ARG A 203 -9.06 -5.44 -0.10
CA ARG A 203 -9.52 -6.35 0.97
C ARG A 203 -8.56 -6.39 2.15
N SER A 204 -7.27 -6.38 1.85
CA SER A 204 -6.19 -6.32 2.84
C SER A 204 -6.26 -5.04 3.68
N PHE A 205 -6.36 -3.88 3.03
CA PHE A 205 -6.55 -2.59 3.70
C PHE A 205 -7.83 -2.58 4.55
N LEU A 206 -8.97 -3.01 4.01
CA LEU A 206 -10.25 -3.00 4.75
C LEU A 206 -10.24 -3.97 5.95
N ALA A 207 -9.58 -5.13 5.82
CA ALA A 207 -9.41 -6.06 6.92
C ALA A 207 -8.58 -5.44 8.06
N ILE A 208 -7.47 -4.78 7.73
CA ILE A 208 -6.63 -4.08 8.71
C ILE A 208 -7.35 -2.88 9.31
N HIS A 209 -8.04 -2.08 8.51
CA HIS A 209 -8.87 -0.98 8.97
C HIS A 209 -9.91 -1.48 9.99
N HIS A 210 -10.65 -2.54 9.67
CA HIS A 210 -11.62 -3.15 10.59
C HIS A 210 -10.95 -3.63 11.89
N LEU A 211 -9.82 -4.31 11.80
CA LEU A 211 -9.09 -4.76 13.00
C LEU A 211 -8.70 -3.57 13.88
N ILE A 212 -8.04 -2.55 13.31
CA ILE A 212 -7.55 -1.42 14.08
C ILE A 212 -8.72 -0.60 14.62
N GLU A 213 -9.61 -0.09 13.77
CA GLU A 213 -10.61 0.91 14.15
C GLU A 213 -11.78 0.30 14.94
N GLU A 214 -12.18 -0.94 14.67
CA GLU A 214 -13.38 -1.53 15.29
C GLU A 214 -13.07 -2.58 16.36
N ARG A 215 -11.98 -3.35 16.22
CA ARG A 215 -11.70 -4.45 17.16
C ARG A 215 -10.65 -4.14 18.21
N TYR A 216 -9.73 -3.24 17.89
CA TYR A 216 -8.64 -2.85 18.77
C TYR A 216 -8.72 -1.37 19.17
N ASP A 217 -9.88 -0.72 18.97
CA ASP A 217 -10.18 0.64 19.44
C ASP A 217 -9.14 1.70 18.99
N GLY A 218 -8.63 1.56 17.77
CA GLY A 218 -7.59 2.41 17.19
C GLY A 218 -6.16 2.04 17.59
N ASP A 219 -5.95 0.97 18.37
CA ASP A 219 -4.64 0.56 18.86
C ASP A 219 -3.89 -0.34 17.85
N VAL A 220 -3.12 0.31 16.99
CA VAL A 220 -2.25 -0.33 16.00
C VAL A 220 -1.25 -1.29 16.64
N LEU A 221 -0.64 -0.94 17.78
CA LEU A 221 0.43 -1.74 18.37
C LEU A 221 -0.11 -3.04 18.96
N ARG A 222 -1.36 -3.04 19.46
CA ARG A 222 -2.05 -4.27 19.89
C ARG A 222 -2.38 -5.19 18.71
N VAL A 223 -2.64 -4.65 17.53
CA VAL A 223 -2.83 -5.46 16.31
C VAL A 223 -1.52 -6.15 15.91
N PHE A 224 -0.40 -5.42 15.93
CA PHE A 224 0.93 -6.01 15.72
C PHE A 224 1.33 -7.02 16.80
N GLU A 225 0.96 -6.78 18.06
CA GLU A 225 1.18 -7.75 19.14
C GLU A 225 0.41 -9.05 18.90
N ALA A 226 -0.85 -8.96 18.48
CA ALA A 226 -1.64 -10.14 18.11
C ALA A 226 -1.05 -10.89 16.91
N TYR A 227 -0.55 -10.17 15.91
CA TYR A 227 0.15 -10.77 14.76
C TYR A 227 1.44 -11.51 15.18
N ARG A 228 2.27 -10.90 16.03
CA ARG A 228 3.46 -11.58 16.59
C ARG A 228 3.07 -12.82 17.39
N ASN A 229 2.05 -12.73 18.24
CA ASN A 229 1.56 -13.87 19.01
C ASN A 229 1.11 -15.03 18.12
N TRP A 230 0.46 -14.76 16.99
CA TRP A 230 0.12 -15.79 16.01
C TRP A 230 1.35 -16.48 15.43
N HIS A 231 2.38 -15.72 15.08
CA HIS A 231 3.65 -16.26 14.58
C HIS A 231 4.38 -17.09 15.66
N GLU A 232 4.52 -16.56 16.88
CA GLU A 232 5.19 -17.24 18.01
C GLU A 232 4.47 -18.52 18.46
N GLN A 233 3.15 -18.60 18.25
CA GLN A 233 2.37 -19.82 18.47
C GLN A 233 2.57 -20.87 17.36
N GLY A 234 3.39 -20.57 16.34
CA GLY A 234 3.75 -21.49 15.27
C GLY A 234 2.77 -21.53 14.10
N ARG A 235 2.02 -20.43 13.86
CA ARG A 235 1.10 -20.29 12.71
C ARG A 235 0.12 -21.47 12.54
N ILE A 236 -0.39 -22.01 13.65
CA ILE A 236 -1.20 -23.25 13.68
C ILE A 236 -2.47 -23.16 12.81
N VAL A 237 -3.02 -21.95 12.67
CA VAL A 237 -4.18 -21.65 11.81
C VAL A 237 -3.84 -20.48 10.89
N PRO A 238 -4.53 -20.33 9.73
CA PRO A 238 -4.34 -19.16 8.87
C PRO A 238 -4.57 -17.86 9.63
N LEU A 239 -3.83 -16.80 9.29
CA LEU A 239 -3.88 -15.53 10.02
C LEU A 239 -5.28 -14.92 10.01
N SER A 240 -6.01 -15.00 8.89
CA SER A 240 -7.40 -14.54 8.83
C SER A 240 -8.31 -15.28 9.82
N THR A 241 -8.02 -16.56 10.11
CA THR A 241 -8.78 -17.37 11.08
C THR A 241 -8.39 -16.98 12.50
N TYR A 242 -7.11 -16.76 12.78
CA TYR A 242 -6.65 -16.26 14.08
C TYR A 242 -7.32 -14.93 14.44
N PHE A 243 -7.43 -14.03 13.46
CA PHE A 243 -8.15 -12.77 13.60
C PHE A 243 -9.67 -12.90 13.46
N ASN A 244 -10.25 -14.08 13.28
CA ASN A 244 -11.70 -14.27 13.09
C ASN A 244 -12.30 -13.36 11.99
N LEU A 245 -11.60 -13.17 10.88
CA LEU A 245 -12.08 -12.35 9.76
C LEU A 245 -13.16 -13.06 8.92
N GLN A 246 -13.27 -14.38 9.03
CA GLN A 246 -14.29 -15.16 8.31
C GLN A 246 -15.73 -14.88 8.77
N THR A 247 -15.91 -14.28 9.94
CA THR A 247 -17.22 -13.86 10.47
C THR A 247 -17.66 -12.48 10.00
N VAL A 248 -16.80 -11.72 9.31
CA VAL A 248 -17.15 -10.43 8.71
C VAL A 248 -17.88 -10.70 7.38
N ARG A 249 -19.11 -11.20 7.50
CA ARG A 249 -20.09 -11.15 6.41
C ARG A 249 -21.15 -10.14 6.81
N ARG A 250 -21.00 -8.90 6.32
CA ARG A 250 -22.04 -8.02 5.80
C ARG A 250 -21.55 -6.59 5.73
#